data_AF-A0A1N6G600-F1
#
_entry.id   AF-A0A1N6G600-F1
#
_cell.length_a   1.000
_cell.length_b   1.000
_cell.length_c   1.000
_cell.angle_alpha   90.00
_cell.angle_beta   90.00
_cell.angle_gamma   90.00
#
_symmetry.space_group_name_H-M   'P 1'
#
loop_
_entity.id
_entity.type
_entity.pdbx_description
1 polymer ?
#
loop_
_entity_poly.entity_id
_entity_poly.type
_entity_poly.pdbx_seq_one_letter_code
_entity_poly.pdbx_strand_id
1 'polypeptide(L)'
;MSKAVLIISIACLMFLLSLQILYYISYSNQIIQIFVELFTIPAMLFVVFAFFFSLINIFRKKKEYYLIFGINIFTILISIVATVLD
;
A
#
# COMPACT_ATOMS: atom_id res chain seq x y z
N MET A 1 2.41 -5.96 -18.63
CA MET A 1 3.01 -5.58 -17.33
C MET A 1 2.15 -4.59 -16.54
N SER A 2 1.68 -3.48 -17.13
CA SER A 2 0.84 -2.48 -16.41
C SER A 2 -0.35 -3.11 -15.67
N LYS A 3 -1.08 -4.04 -16.30
CA LYS A 3 -2.21 -4.77 -15.68
C LYS A 3 -1.82 -5.58 -14.43
N ALA A 4 -0.67 -6.26 -14.45
CA ALA A 4 -0.21 -7.05 -13.31
C ALA A 4 0.17 -6.14 -12.14
N VAL A 5 0.92 -5.06 -12.41
CA VAL A 5 1.28 -4.06 -11.39
C VAL A 5 0.02 -3.41 -10.81
N LEU A 6 -0.99 -3.12 -11.64
CA LEU A 6 -2.26 -2.59 -11.18
C LEU A 6 -2.98 -3.55 -10.22
N ILE A 7 -3.10 -4.83 -10.60
CA ILE A 7 -3.75 -5.85 -9.76
C ILE A 7 -3.02 -5.97 -8.42
N ILE A 8 -1.68 -6.01 -8.43
CA ILE A 8 -0.89 -6.10 -7.20
C ILE A 8 -1.05 -4.84 -6.35
N SER A 9 -1.06 -3.64 -6.95
CA SER A 9 -1.33 -2.38 -6.23
C SER A 9 -2.71 -2.38 -5.55
N ILE A 10 -3.75 -2.88 -6.22
CA ILE A 10 -5.09 -3.02 -5.62
C ILE A 10 -5.07 -4.06 -4.50
N ALA A 11 -4.39 -5.19 -4.69
CA ALA A 11 -4.24 -6.21 -3.65
C ALA A 11 -3.51 -5.66 -2.41
N CYS A 12 -2.44 -4.88 -2.60
CA CYS A 12 -1.73 -4.21 -1.51
C CYS A 12 -2.63 -3.21 -0.77
N LEU A 13 -3.43 -2.41 -1.48
CA LEU A 13 -4.40 -1.51 -0.86
C LEU A 13 -5.38 -2.28 0.05
N MET A 14 -6.00 -3.33 -0.47
CA MET A 14 -6.96 -4.15 0.28
C MET A 14 -6.30 -4.85 1.47
N PHE A 15 -5.09 -5.38 1.27
CA PHE A 15 -4.33 -6.05 2.30
C PHE A 15 -3.95 -5.10 3.45
N LEU A 16 -3.38 -3.93 3.14
CA LEU A 16 -3.00 -2.93 4.15
C LEU A 16 -4.23 -2.41 4.92
N LEU A 17 -5.36 -2.19 4.25
CA LEU A 17 -6.62 -1.84 4.92
C LEU A 17 -7.07 -2.93 5.89
N SER A 18 -7.00 -4.20 5.49
CA SER A 18 -7.38 -5.32 6.35
C SER A 18 -6.43 -5.49 7.54
N LEU A 19 -5.13 -5.26 7.34
CA LEU A 19 -4.14 -5.28 8.41
C LEU A 19 -4.37 -4.15 9.42
N GLN A 20 -4.75 -2.94 8.96
CA GLN A 20 -5.06 -1.84 9.86
C GLN A 20 -6.25 -2.15 10.78
N ILE A 21 -7.29 -2.78 10.23
CA ILE A 21 -8.45 -3.22 11.02
C ILE A 21 -8.04 -4.28 12.03
N LEU A 22 -7.22 -5.26 11.60
CA LEU A 22 -6.74 -6.33 12.47
C LEU A 22 -5.87 -5.78 13.61
N TYR A 23 -5.02 -4.80 13.31
CA TYR A 23 -4.20 -4.10 14.28
C TYR A 23 -5.05 -3.43 15.35
N TYR A 24 -6.07 -2.66 14.93
CA TYR A 24 -6.96 -1.95 15.85
C TYR A 24 -7.70 -2.90 16.81
N ILE A 25 -8.21 -4.02 16.31
CA ILE A 25 -8.95 -5.00 17.13
C ILE A 25 -8.00 -5.78 18.07
N SER A 26 -6.76 -6.00 17.64
CA SER A 26 -5.81 -6.87 18.33
C SER A 26 -4.76 -6.11 19.15
N TYR A 27 -5.01 -4.83 19.46
CA TYR A 27 -4.06 -3.94 20.13
C TYR A 27 -3.47 -4.50 21.43
N SER A 28 -4.23 -5.31 22.19
CA SER A 28 -3.77 -5.93 23.44
C SER A 28 -2.97 -7.23 23.25
N ASN A 29 -2.92 -7.78 22.04
CA ASN A 29 -2.29 -9.06 21.75
C ASN A 29 -0.97 -8.87 20.98
N GLN A 30 0.13 -8.76 21.74
CA GLN A 30 1.48 -8.48 21.23
C GLN A 30 1.92 -9.42 20.11
N ILE A 31 1.51 -10.70 20.14
CA ILE A 31 1.89 -11.66 19.09
C ILE A 31 1.28 -11.25 17.75
N ILE A 32 -0.01 -10.91 17.74
CA ILE A 32 -0.71 -10.50 16.51
C ILE A 32 -0.14 -9.18 15.98
N GLN A 33 0.19 -8.24 16.88
CA GLN A 33 0.81 -6.97 16.52
C GLN A 33 2.14 -7.16 15.77
N ILE A 34 3.03 -8.03 16.26
CA ILE A 34 4.31 -8.33 15.60
C ILE A 34 4.09 -8.92 14.21
N PHE A 35 3.12 -9.82 14.04
CA PHE A 35 2.80 -10.36 12.71
C PHE A 35 2.28 -9.28 11.77
N VAL A 36 1.39 -8.40 12.24
CA VAL A 36 0.87 -7.30 11.43
C VAL A 36 1.98 -6.38 10.96
N GLU A 37 2.89 -5.97 11.84
CA GLU A 37 4.04 -5.11 11.48
C GLU A 37 4.96 -5.80 10.46
N LEU A 38 5.26 -7.08 10.69
CA LEU A 38 6.14 -7.87 9.81
C LEU A 38 5.61 -7.94 8.37
N PHE A 39 4.29 -8.02 8.17
CA PHE A 39 3.68 -8.05 6.84
C PHE A 39 3.42 -6.65 6.27
N THR A 40 3.23 -5.64 7.11
CA THR A 40 2.99 -4.26 6.67
C THR A 40 4.24 -3.66 6.00
N ILE A 41 5.43 -3.90 6.56
CA ILE A 41 6.70 -3.37 6.02
C ILE A 41 6.95 -3.77 4.56
N PRO A 42 6.96 -5.06 4.17
CA PRO A 42 7.20 -5.45 2.78
C PRO A 42 6.10 -4.97 1.82
N ALA A 43 4.84 -4.93 2.28
CA ALA A 43 3.73 -4.39 1.48
C ALA A 43 3.92 -2.90 1.20
N MET A 44 4.32 -2.10 2.20
CA MET A 44 4.61 -0.68 2.03
C MET A 44 5.81 -0.43 1.11
N LEU A 45 6.87 -1.23 1.24
CA LEU A 45 8.01 -1.16 0.32
C LEU A 45 7.59 -1.38 -1.15
N PHE A 46 6.70 -2.35 -1.40
CA PHE A 46 6.16 -2.58 -2.73
C PHE A 46 5.34 -1.38 -3.24
N VAL A 47 4.45 -0.82 -2.41
CA VAL A 47 3.61 0.33 -2.79
C VAL A 47 4.48 1.54 -3.15
N VAL A 48 5.53 1.82 -2.36
CA VAL A 48 6.49 2.89 -2.64
C VAL A 48 7.25 2.65 -3.94
N PHE A 49 7.71 1.41 -4.18
CA PHE A 49 8.35 1.05 -5.45
C PHE A 49 7.39 1.24 -6.63
N ALA A 50 6.15 0.76 -6.53
CA ALA A 50 5.14 0.88 -7.56
C ALA A 50 4.74 2.36 -7.82
N PHE A 51 4.78 3.20 -6.79
CA PHE A 51 4.63 4.65 -6.92
C PHE A 51 5.72 5.27 -7.79
N PHE A 52 7.00 5.06 -7.48
CA PHE A 52 8.09 5.63 -8.29
C PHE A 52 8.11 5.05 -9.71
N PHE A 53 7.86 3.75 -9.85
CA PHE A 53 7.79 3.10 -11.15
C PHE A 53 6.67 3.68 -12.03
N SER A 54 5.49 3.91 -11.45
CA SER A 54 4.37 4.52 -12.17
C SER A 54 4.62 5.99 -12.50
N LEU A 55 5.23 6.77 -11.59
CA LEU A 55 5.64 8.16 -11.81
C LEU A 55 6.58 8.30 -13.01
N ILE A 56 7.64 7.49 -13.07
CA ILE A 56 8.60 7.48 -14.19
C ILE A 56 7.89 7.20 -15.52
N ASN A 57 6.95 6.24 -15.53
CA ASN A 57 6.22 5.89 -16.74
C ASN A 57 5.19 6.95 -17.15
N ILE A 58 4.61 7.69 -16.20
CA ILE A 58 3.77 8.86 -16.48
C ILE A 58 4.58 9.96 -17.15
N PHE A 59 5.79 10.28 -16.66
CA PHE A 59 6.68 11.25 -17.30
C PHE A 59 7.07 10.84 -18.72
N ARG A 60 7.14 9.53 -18.99
CA ARG A 60 7.29 8.96 -20.34
C ARG A 60 6.01 8.96 -21.17
N LYS A 61 4.97 9.70 -20.74
CA LYS A 61 3.66 9.85 -21.39
C LYS A 61 2.86 8.54 -21.55
N LYS A 62 3.16 7.50 -20.74
CA LYS A 62 2.38 6.25 -20.75
C LYS A 62 1.13 6.39 -19.88
N LYS A 63 -0.01 6.66 -20.51
CA LYS A 63 -1.28 6.94 -19.83
C LYS A 63 -1.80 5.81 -18.95
N GLU A 64 -1.46 4.56 -19.24
CA GLU A 64 -1.90 3.39 -18.46
C GLU A 64 -1.45 3.42 -16.99
N TYR A 65 -0.41 4.21 -16.67
CA TYR A 65 0.18 4.25 -15.33
C TYR A 65 -0.47 5.29 -14.41
N TYR A 66 -1.35 6.17 -14.92
CA TYR A 66 -2.06 7.16 -14.10
C TYR A 66 -2.89 6.50 -13.00
N LEU A 67 -3.59 5.42 -13.34
CA LEU A 67 -4.44 4.70 -12.39
C LEU A 67 -3.59 4.04 -11.29
N ILE A 68 -2.49 3.38 -11.68
CA ILE A 68 -1.55 2.73 -10.76
C ILE A 68 -0.95 3.76 -9.79
N PHE A 69 -0.55 4.91 -10.33
CA PHE A 69 0.00 6.02 -9.54
C PHE A 69 -1.03 6.56 -8.54
N GLY A 70 -2.27 6.78 -8.98
CA GLY A 70 -3.36 7.23 -8.10
C GLY A 70 -3.64 6.26 -6.95
N ILE A 71 -3.71 4.95 -7.24
CA ILE A 71 -3.94 3.92 -6.20
C ILE A 71 -2.79 3.88 -5.20
N ASN A 72 -1.54 3.94 -5.66
CA ASN A 72 -0.40 3.91 -4.74
C ASN A 72 -0.30 5.20 -3.91
N ILE A 73 -0.61 6.38 -4.47
CA ILE A 73 -0.76 7.63 -3.69
C ILE A 73 -1.81 7.45 -2.60
N PHE A 74 -2.99 6.97 -2.97
CA PHE A 74 -4.10 6.80 -2.04
C PHE A 74 -3.74 5.83 -0.91
N THR A 75 -3.08 4.72 -1.26
CA THR A 75 -2.60 3.72 -0.30
C THR A 75 -1.59 4.33 0.69
N ILE A 76 -0.63 5.12 0.21
CA ILE A 76 0.35 5.80 1.06
C ILE A 76 -0.33 6.81 1.97
N LEU A 77 -1.24 7.64 1.44
CA LEU A 77 -1.96 8.65 2.22
C LEU A 77 -2.78 8.01 3.35
N ILE A 78 -3.53 6.94 3.06
CA ILE A 78 -4.28 6.21 4.10
C ILE A 78 -3.32 5.68 5.17
N SER A 79 -2.20 5.08 4.76
CA SER A 79 -1.24 4.51 5.69
C SER A 79 -0.66 5.57 6.61
N ILE A 80 -0.31 6.76 6.09
CA ILE A 80 0.17 7.90 6.87
C ILE A 80 -0.91 8.39 7.83
N VAL A 81 -2.14 8.58 7.36
CA VAL A 81 -3.26 9.01 8.22
C VAL A 81 -3.47 8.00 9.35
N ALA A 82 -3.43 6.71 9.03
CA ALA A 82 -3.58 5.65 10.02
C ALA A 82 -2.44 5.66 11.06
N THR A 83 -1.21 5.98 10.68
CA THR A 83 -0.08 6.08 11.63
C THR A 83 -0.10 7.34 12.48
N VAL A 84 -0.70 8.43 12.01
CA VAL A 84 -0.80 9.69 12.77
C VAL A 84 -1.97 9.66 13.76
N LEU A 85 -3.00 8.86 13.46
CA LEU A 85 -4.19 8.71 14.31
C LEU A 85 -4.04 7.65 15.40
N ASP A 86 -3.08 6.74 15.24
CA ASP A 86 -2.66 5.76 16.24
C ASP A 86 -1.81 6.42 17.35
#